data_AF-A0A7C1YP45-F1
#
_entry.id   AF-A0A7C1YP45-F1
#
_cell.length_a   1.000
_cell.length_b   1.000
_cell.length_c   1.000
_cell.angle_alpha   90.00
_cell.angle_beta   90.00
_cell.angle_gamma   90.00
#
_symmetry.space_group_name_H-M   'P 1'
#
loop_
_entity.id
_entity.type
_entity.pdbx_description
1 polymer ?
#
loop_
_entity_poly.entity_id
_entity_poly.type
_entity_poly.pdbx_seq_one_letter_code
_entity_poly.pdbx_strand_id
1 'polypeptide(L)'
;MPNFAQKHTKITTFYLIEPAAFDLKPRLRVSSKWKKAVLVIPLLATEFTIEENRPVFENIVKQLKGVTYLSKIIFGLDRATDDEALELADICKKYGLRNYLIQHNDGPGFSSIYKQLNNAGFNLDQPGKGKNMFMSFGIAQALGAQCVGLIDADIRTFNRHQLDRLLFPVIAWNYDFSKAFYSRIANRRMYGRVKRLLL
;
A
#
# COMPACT_ATOMS: atom_id res chain seq x y z
N MET A 1 20.15 -21.77 -11.40
CA MET A 1 19.60 -20.47 -11.86
C MET A 1 18.09 -20.61 -11.98
N PRO A 2 17.27 -20.07 -11.07
CA PRO A 2 15.83 -20.18 -11.20
C PRO A 2 15.36 -19.22 -12.29
N ASN A 3 14.83 -19.84 -13.34
CA ASN A 3 14.24 -19.25 -14.52
C ASN A 3 13.09 -18.28 -14.17
N PHE A 4 13.30 -16.98 -14.38
CA PHE A 4 12.20 -16.07 -14.75
C PHE A 4 11.83 -16.35 -16.22
N ALA A 5 11.32 -17.54 -16.52
CA ALA A 5 10.83 -17.88 -17.85
C ALA A 5 9.40 -17.34 -18.00
N GLN A 6 9.31 -16.08 -18.43
CA GLN A 6 8.06 -15.50 -18.89
C GLN A 6 7.73 -16.10 -20.27
N LYS A 7 6.97 -17.20 -20.28
CA LYS A 7 6.63 -17.96 -21.51
C LYS A 7 5.73 -17.21 -22.49
N HIS A 8 5.17 -16.06 -22.10
CA HIS A 8 4.27 -15.26 -22.91
C HIS A 8 4.81 -13.85 -23.10
N THR A 9 5.05 -13.45 -24.35
CA THR A 9 5.57 -12.13 -24.72
C THR A 9 4.56 -11.00 -24.56
N LYS A 10 3.26 -11.31 -24.48
CA LYS A 10 2.23 -10.30 -24.22
C LYS A 10 2.07 -10.12 -22.70
N ILE A 11 2.85 -9.21 -22.13
CA ILE A 11 2.46 -8.53 -20.91
C ILE A 11 1.49 -7.44 -21.35
N THR A 12 0.23 -7.49 -20.90
CA THR A 12 -0.67 -6.33 -21.07
C THR A 12 -0.13 -5.21 -20.21
N THR A 13 0.68 -4.37 -20.82
CA THR A 13 1.29 -3.22 -20.18
C THR A 13 0.40 -2.02 -20.45
N PHE A 14 -0.28 -1.56 -19.41
CA PHE A 14 -1.17 -0.38 -19.48
C PHE A 14 -0.37 0.93 -19.47
N TYR A 15 0.62 1.04 -20.37
CA TYR A 15 1.45 2.24 -20.52
C TYR A 15 0.62 3.48 -20.89
N LEU A 16 -0.51 3.28 -21.57
CA LEU A 16 -1.31 4.31 -22.22
C LEU A 16 -2.66 4.60 -21.55
N ILE A 17 -2.86 4.26 -20.28
CA ILE A 17 -3.97 4.85 -19.53
C ILE A 17 -3.58 6.31 -19.24
N GLU A 18 -3.77 7.18 -20.24
CA GLU A 18 -3.69 8.61 -20.10
C GLU A 18 -4.92 9.10 -19.30
N PRO A 19 -4.72 9.86 -18.21
CA PRO A 19 -5.83 10.39 -17.43
C PRO A 19 -6.84 11.21 -18.25
N ALA A 20 -6.38 11.78 -19.39
CA ALA A 20 -7.20 12.55 -20.31
C ALA A 20 -8.08 11.67 -21.24
N ALA A 21 -7.64 10.45 -21.56
CA ALA A 21 -8.36 9.55 -22.47
C ALA A 21 -9.40 8.66 -21.77
N PHE A 22 -9.26 8.44 -20.45
CA PHE A 22 -10.21 7.70 -19.64
C PHE A 22 -10.35 8.37 -18.27
N ASP A 23 -11.54 8.87 -17.92
CA ASP A 23 -11.80 9.24 -16.53
C ASP A 23 -11.92 7.95 -15.69
N LEU A 24 -10.81 7.56 -15.08
CA LEU A 24 -10.70 6.33 -14.28
C LEU A 24 -11.57 6.40 -13.02
N LYS A 25 -11.75 7.59 -12.47
CA LYS A 25 -12.36 7.78 -11.14
C LYS A 25 -13.83 7.36 -11.10
N PRO A 26 -14.70 7.76 -12.05
CA PRO A 26 -16.07 7.26 -12.12
C PRO A 26 -16.13 5.74 -12.20
N ARG A 27 -15.31 5.11 -13.06
CA ARG A 27 -15.31 3.65 -13.23
C ARG A 27 -14.83 2.92 -11.98
N LEU A 28 -13.78 3.43 -11.32
CA LEU A 28 -13.30 2.93 -10.04
C LEU A 28 -14.40 3.01 -8.97
N ARG A 29 -15.06 4.17 -8.85
CA ARG A 29 -16.14 4.40 -7.88
C ARG A 29 -17.37 3.53 -8.13
N VAL A 30 -17.74 3.30 -9.38
CA VAL A 30 -18.88 2.42 -9.73
C VAL A 30 -18.52 0.97 -9.42
N SER A 31 -17.35 0.52 -9.84
CA SER A 31 -16.91 -0.87 -9.65
C SER A 31 -16.68 -1.19 -8.17
N SER A 32 -16.20 -0.22 -7.37
CA SER A 32 -15.94 -0.41 -5.94
C SER A 32 -17.20 -0.63 -5.10
N LYS A 33 -18.39 -0.36 -5.63
CA LYS A 33 -19.66 -0.71 -4.97
C LYS A 33 -19.82 -2.22 -4.80
N TRP A 34 -19.31 -2.99 -5.75
CA TRP A 34 -19.38 -4.45 -5.76
C TRP A 34 -18.05 -5.07 -5.36
N LYS A 35 -16.93 -4.39 -5.68
CA LYS A 35 -15.58 -4.79 -5.29
C LYS A 35 -15.00 -3.95 -4.18
N LYS A 36 -15.11 -4.47 -2.96
CA LYS A 36 -14.56 -3.84 -1.78
C LYS A 36 -13.03 -3.79 -1.85
N ALA A 37 -12.49 -2.61 -2.17
CA ALA A 37 -11.04 -2.38 -2.21
C ALA A 37 -10.52 -1.92 -0.85
N VAL A 38 -9.44 -2.53 -0.37
CA VAL A 38 -8.71 -2.13 0.83
C VAL A 38 -7.28 -1.79 0.45
N LEU A 39 -6.75 -0.70 0.97
CA LEU A 39 -5.35 -0.31 0.78
C LEU A 39 -4.56 -0.68 2.03
N VAL A 40 -3.39 -1.30 1.87
CA VAL A 40 -2.43 -1.56 2.93
C VAL A 40 -1.22 -0.66 2.73
N ILE A 41 -0.80 0.00 3.81
CA ILE A 41 0.40 0.83 3.88
C ILE A 41 1.23 0.33 5.07
N PRO A 42 2.21 -0.55 4.85
CA PRO A 42 3.14 -0.93 5.89
C PRO A 42 4.12 0.23 6.13
N LEU A 43 4.27 0.63 7.39
CA LEU A 43 5.14 1.73 7.77
C LEU A 43 5.80 1.48 9.13
N LEU A 44 6.95 2.13 9.33
CA LEU A 44 7.59 2.28 10.63
C LEU A 44 7.19 3.63 11.23
N ALA A 45 7.25 3.78 12.56
CA ALA A 45 7.07 5.09 13.21
C ALA A 45 7.95 6.19 12.57
N THR A 46 9.20 5.83 12.23
CA THR A 46 10.18 6.70 11.58
C THR A 46 9.75 7.29 10.23
N GLU A 47 8.72 6.75 9.58
CA GLU A 47 8.18 7.32 8.33
C GLU A 47 7.43 8.65 8.56
N PHE A 48 6.96 8.92 9.78
CA PHE A 48 6.25 10.15 10.11
C PHE A 48 6.81 10.93 11.31
N THR A 49 7.64 10.29 12.15
CA THR A 49 8.29 10.96 13.29
C THR A 49 9.59 11.65 12.90
N ILE A 50 10.35 11.12 11.94
CA ILE A 50 11.57 11.75 11.41
C ILE A 50 11.20 12.97 10.55
N GLU A 51 11.84 14.10 10.82
CA GLU A 51 11.53 15.40 10.19
C GLU A 51 11.62 15.34 8.66
N GLU A 52 12.61 14.65 8.10
CA GLU A 52 12.78 14.52 6.65
C GLU A 52 11.71 13.65 5.97
N ASN A 53 11.13 12.71 6.70
CA ASN A 53 10.13 11.77 6.18
C ASN A 53 8.70 12.31 6.37
N ARG A 54 8.47 13.10 7.42
CA ARG A 54 7.15 13.63 7.78
C ARG A 54 6.43 14.31 6.61
N PRO A 55 7.03 15.22 5.81
CA PRO A 55 6.34 15.84 4.68
C PRO A 55 5.95 14.83 3.59
N VAL A 56 6.73 13.76 3.40
CA VAL A 56 6.44 12.70 2.43
C VAL A 56 5.20 11.93 2.87
N PHE A 57 5.17 11.50 4.13
CA PHE A 57 4.04 10.76 4.69
C PHE A 57 2.76 11.62 4.75
N GLU A 58 2.86 12.87 5.21
CA GLU A 58 1.73 13.80 5.23
C GLU A 58 1.15 14.04 3.81
N ASN A 59 2.00 14.11 2.77
CA ASN A 59 1.53 14.18 1.38
C ASN A 59 0.75 12.91 0.98
N ILE A 60 1.21 11.72 1.38
CA ILE A 60 0.47 10.47 1.11
C ILE A 60 -0.93 10.53 1.73
N VAL A 61 -1.03 10.85 3.03
CA VAL A 61 -2.32 10.97 3.74
C VAL A 61 -3.23 12.00 3.07
N LYS A 62 -2.68 13.18 2.71
CA LYS A 62 -3.40 14.25 2.01
C LYS A 62 -3.96 13.80 0.66
N GLN A 63 -3.18 13.05 -0.13
CA GLN A 63 -3.62 12.52 -1.42
C GLN A 63 -4.70 11.44 -1.25
N LEU A 64 -4.56 10.58 -0.24
CA LEU A 64 -5.50 9.49 0.06
C LEU A 64 -6.89 9.99 0.47
N LYS A 65 -6.99 11.16 1.11
CA LYS A 65 -8.29 11.82 1.37
C LYS A 65 -9.16 11.91 0.12
N GLY A 66 -8.53 12.11 -1.05
CA GLY A 66 -9.22 12.25 -2.33
C GLY A 66 -9.58 10.93 -3.02
N VAL A 67 -9.27 9.78 -2.42
CA VAL A 67 -9.46 8.45 -3.01
C VAL A 67 -10.77 7.83 -2.48
N THR A 68 -11.84 7.99 -3.26
CA THR A 68 -13.21 7.71 -2.81
C THR A 68 -13.71 6.29 -3.08
N TYR A 69 -12.92 5.46 -3.78
CA TYR A 69 -13.27 4.07 -4.09
C TYR A 69 -12.67 3.05 -3.10
N LEU A 70 -11.85 3.51 -2.15
CA LEU A 70 -11.30 2.66 -1.09
C LEU A 70 -12.29 2.53 0.06
N SER A 71 -12.59 1.30 0.45
CA SER A 71 -13.47 1.03 1.60
C SER A 71 -12.74 1.20 2.93
N LYS A 72 -11.46 0.85 3.00
CA LYS A 72 -10.60 1.00 4.17
C LYS A 72 -9.14 1.17 3.75
N ILE A 73 -8.37 1.90 4.55
CA ILE A 73 -6.92 2.00 4.49
C ILE A 73 -6.36 1.42 5.80
N ILE A 74 -5.51 0.42 5.71
CA ILE A 74 -4.83 -0.20 6.86
C ILE A 74 -3.42 0.36 6.90
N PHE A 75 -3.09 1.07 7.97
CA PHE A 75 -1.74 1.46 8.31
C PHE A 75 -1.13 0.37 9.18
N GLY A 76 -0.30 -0.48 8.59
CA GLY A 76 0.43 -1.53 9.29
C GLY A 76 1.63 -0.92 10.00
N LEU A 77 1.46 -0.50 11.25
CA LEU A 77 2.44 0.26 12.01
C LEU A 77 3.34 -0.68 12.83
N ASP A 78 4.61 -0.74 12.46
CA ASP A 78 5.67 -1.46 13.18
C ASP A 78 6.59 -0.51 13.96
N ARG A 79 7.16 -1.02 15.04
CA ARG A 79 8.14 -0.37 15.91
C ARG A 79 7.65 1.01 16.37
N ALA A 80 6.46 1.02 16.95
CA ALA A 80 5.84 2.25 17.44
C ALA A 80 5.41 2.10 18.90
N THR A 81 5.48 3.21 19.64
CA THR A 81 4.81 3.35 20.93
C THR A 81 3.31 3.65 20.76
N ASP A 82 2.54 3.60 21.85
CA ASP A 82 1.13 4.02 21.85
C ASP A 82 0.99 5.50 21.45
N ASP A 83 1.91 6.37 21.93
CA ASP A 83 1.92 7.80 21.60
C ASP A 83 2.18 8.04 20.10
N GLU A 84 3.09 7.28 19.49
CA GLU A 84 3.34 7.37 18.04
C GLU A 84 2.15 6.85 17.22
N ALA A 85 1.42 5.84 17.71
CA ALA A 85 0.18 5.39 17.09
C ALA A 85 -0.93 6.47 17.17
N LEU A 86 -1.01 7.20 18.29
CA LEU A 86 -1.89 8.36 18.44
C LEU A 86 -1.48 9.52 17.52
N GLU A 87 -0.18 9.80 17.39
CA GLU A 87 0.33 10.81 16.46
C GLU A 87 -0.05 10.48 15.00
N LEU A 88 0.08 9.22 14.59
CA LEU A 88 -0.38 8.76 13.27
C LEU A 88 -1.89 9.01 13.08
N ALA A 89 -2.69 8.74 14.11
CA ALA A 89 -4.12 9.03 14.08
C ALA A 89 -4.39 10.53 13.94
N ASP A 90 -3.63 11.38 14.61
CA ASP A 90 -3.77 12.82 14.56
C ASP A 90 -3.35 13.41 13.21
N ILE A 91 -2.31 12.87 12.57
CA ILE A 91 -1.96 13.19 11.17
C ILE A 91 -3.15 12.85 10.24
N CYS A 92 -3.73 11.66 10.39
CA CYS A 92 -4.89 11.25 9.59
C CYS A 92 -6.08 12.21 9.79
N LYS A 93 -6.39 12.59 11.04
CA LYS A 93 -7.44 13.56 11.39
C LYS A 93 -7.15 14.94 10.81
N LYS A 94 -5.93 15.46 10.97
CA LYS A 94 -5.47 16.77 10.45
C LYS A 94 -5.76 16.90 8.96
N TYR A 95 -5.52 15.85 8.18
CA TYR A 95 -5.77 15.84 6.74
C TYR A 95 -7.19 15.38 6.34
N GLY A 96 -8.03 15.05 7.32
CA GLY A 96 -9.43 14.67 7.12
C GLY A 96 -9.61 13.29 6.48
N LEU A 97 -8.64 12.39 6.63
CA LEU A 97 -8.78 10.98 6.25
C LEU A 97 -9.70 10.29 7.26
N ARG A 98 -10.73 9.57 6.80
CA ARG A 98 -11.78 9.00 7.68
C ARG A 98 -11.85 7.48 7.68
N ASN A 99 -11.53 6.86 6.56
CA ASN A 99 -11.71 5.42 6.32
C ASN A 99 -10.42 4.63 6.59
N TYR A 100 -9.78 4.86 7.74
CA TYR A 100 -8.53 4.17 8.09
C TYR A 100 -8.67 3.24 9.31
N LEU A 101 -7.72 2.33 9.45
CA LEU A 101 -7.48 1.47 10.60
C LEU A 101 -5.96 1.48 10.86
N ILE A 102 -5.56 1.73 12.10
CA ILE A 102 -4.15 1.64 12.51
C ILE A 102 -3.96 0.25 13.12
N GLN A 103 -3.18 -0.59 12.43
CA GLN A 103 -2.72 -1.87 12.92
C GLN A 103 -1.41 -1.62 13.68
N HIS A 104 -1.52 -1.28 14.96
CA HIS A 104 -0.35 -1.07 15.82
C HIS A 104 0.20 -2.42 16.28
N ASN A 105 1.21 -2.94 15.56
CA ASN A 105 1.68 -4.31 15.72
C ASN A 105 2.30 -4.60 17.08
N ASP A 106 2.94 -3.59 17.69
CA ASP A 106 3.55 -3.69 19.01
C ASP A 106 2.56 -3.43 20.16
N GLY A 107 1.36 -2.92 19.83
CA GLY A 107 0.31 -2.66 20.81
C GLY A 107 -0.28 -3.94 21.41
N PRO A 108 -0.90 -3.85 22.61
CA PRO A 108 -1.46 -5.01 23.32
C PRO A 108 -2.53 -5.76 22.53
N GLY A 109 -3.31 -5.04 21.72
CA GLY A 109 -4.33 -5.64 20.84
C GLY A 109 -3.72 -6.60 19.82
N PHE A 110 -2.88 -6.12 18.92
CA PHE A 110 -2.31 -6.95 17.85
C PHE A 110 -1.27 -7.96 18.35
N SER A 111 -0.48 -7.62 19.36
CA SER A 111 0.45 -8.57 19.97
C SER A 111 -0.27 -9.80 20.54
N SER A 112 -1.47 -9.64 21.11
CA SER A 112 -2.29 -10.77 21.56
C SER A 112 -2.77 -11.67 20.40
N ILE A 113 -3.12 -11.07 19.26
CA ILE A 113 -3.54 -11.81 18.05
C ILE A 113 -2.35 -12.58 17.48
N TYR A 114 -1.15 -11.97 17.41
CA TYR A 114 0.05 -12.68 16.98
C TYR A 114 0.36 -13.89 17.88
N LYS A 115 0.21 -13.76 19.21
CA LYS A 115 0.37 -14.90 20.13
C LYS A 115 -0.60 -16.03 19.82
N GLN A 116 -1.88 -15.71 19.58
CA GLN A 116 -2.88 -16.72 19.22
C GLN A 116 -2.53 -17.43 17.90
N LEU A 117 -2.08 -16.68 16.88
CA LEU A 117 -1.66 -17.24 15.61
C LEU A 117 -0.41 -18.14 15.75
N ASN A 118 0.57 -17.75 16.57
CA ASN A 118 1.76 -18.57 16.80
C ASN A 118 1.44 -19.84 17.58
N ASN A 119 0.56 -19.76 18.57
CA ASN A 119 0.04 -20.94 19.27
C ASN A 119 -0.71 -21.90 18.33
N ALA A 120 -1.31 -21.38 17.26
CA ALA A 120 -1.94 -22.17 16.21
C ALA A 120 -0.96 -22.65 15.11
N GLY A 121 0.33 -22.35 15.22
CA GLY A 121 1.38 -22.87 14.32
C GLY A 121 1.74 -21.98 13.13
N PHE A 122 1.29 -20.72 13.07
CA PHE A 122 1.59 -19.81 11.94
C PHE A 122 3.03 -19.24 11.93
N ASN A 123 3.84 -19.48 12.98
CA ASN A 123 5.26 -19.10 13.08
C ASN A 123 5.59 -17.64 12.65
N LEU A 124 4.83 -16.67 13.16
CA LEU A 124 4.95 -15.23 12.86
C LEU A 124 5.88 -14.50 13.86
N ASP A 125 6.94 -15.17 14.32
CA ASP A 125 7.84 -14.63 15.34
C ASP A 125 8.89 -13.68 14.75
N GLN A 126 9.23 -13.84 13.47
CA GLN A 126 10.25 -13.01 12.82
C GLN A 126 9.72 -11.59 12.56
N PRO A 127 10.36 -10.54 13.12
CA PRO A 127 9.95 -9.17 12.86
C PRO A 127 10.28 -8.74 11.43
N GLY A 128 9.45 -7.86 10.88
CA GLY A 128 9.70 -7.23 9.58
C GLY A 128 8.45 -7.12 8.73
N LYS A 129 8.63 -6.52 7.54
CA LYS A 129 7.55 -6.20 6.60
C LYS A 129 6.67 -7.41 6.25
N GLY A 130 7.24 -8.61 6.20
CA GLY A 130 6.48 -9.85 5.94
C GLY A 130 5.41 -10.15 6.99
N LYS A 131 5.78 -10.07 8.28
CA LYS A 131 4.86 -10.28 9.42
C LYS A 131 3.73 -9.26 9.43
N ASN A 132 4.10 -7.99 9.27
CA ASN A 132 3.16 -6.88 9.22
C ASN A 132 2.15 -7.05 8.07
N MET A 133 2.66 -7.36 6.87
CA MET A 133 1.84 -7.62 5.69
C MET A 133 0.91 -8.83 5.87
N PHE A 134 1.39 -9.91 6.48
CA PHE A 134 0.57 -11.09 6.76
C PHE A 134 -0.66 -10.72 7.59
N MET A 135 -0.45 -10.00 8.69
CA MET A 135 -1.54 -9.52 9.54
C MET A 135 -2.45 -8.55 8.79
N SER A 136 -1.90 -7.60 8.02
CA SER A 136 -2.69 -6.67 7.22
C SER A 136 -3.60 -7.36 6.20
N PHE A 137 -3.14 -8.45 5.58
CA PHE A 137 -3.97 -9.25 4.68
C PHE A 137 -5.08 -9.99 5.44
N GLY A 138 -4.79 -10.53 6.63
CA GLY A 138 -5.80 -11.12 7.49
C GLY A 138 -6.90 -10.13 7.87
N ILE A 139 -6.52 -8.91 8.27
CA ILE A 139 -7.47 -7.82 8.56
C ILE A 139 -8.27 -7.44 7.31
N ALA A 140 -7.60 -7.28 6.16
CA ALA A 140 -8.29 -6.95 4.91
C ALA A 140 -9.33 -8.02 4.53
N GLN A 141 -8.99 -9.31 4.70
CA GLN A 141 -9.90 -10.42 4.48
C GLN A 141 -11.08 -10.39 5.47
N ALA A 142 -10.81 -10.16 6.76
CA ALA A 142 -11.85 -10.02 7.78
C ALA A 142 -12.79 -8.83 7.52
N LEU A 143 -12.28 -7.77 6.89
CA LEU A 143 -13.06 -6.65 6.40
C LEU A 143 -13.83 -6.96 5.11
N GLY A 144 -13.71 -8.16 4.53
CA GLY A 144 -14.38 -8.55 3.29
C GLY A 144 -13.77 -7.94 2.03
N ALA A 145 -12.47 -7.64 2.04
CA ALA A 145 -11.79 -7.12 0.86
C ALA A 145 -11.86 -8.11 -0.31
N GLN A 146 -12.25 -7.62 -1.49
CA GLN A 146 -12.17 -8.34 -2.76
C GLN A 146 -10.95 -7.90 -3.60
N CYS A 147 -10.32 -6.80 -3.22
CA CYS A 147 -9.10 -6.30 -3.81
C CYS A 147 -8.25 -5.68 -2.70
N VAL A 148 -6.96 -6.03 -2.66
CA VAL A 148 -6.00 -5.41 -1.75
C VAL A 148 -4.94 -4.67 -2.54
N GLY A 149 -4.85 -3.36 -2.33
CA GLY A 149 -3.76 -2.53 -2.82
C GLY A 149 -2.62 -2.47 -1.81
N LEU A 150 -1.39 -2.35 -2.30
CA LEU A 150 -0.20 -2.15 -1.47
C LEU A 150 0.60 -0.97 -2.01
N ILE A 151 0.91 0.00 -1.15
CA ILE A 151 1.85 1.09 -1.46
C ILE A 151 2.84 1.26 -0.31
N ASP A 152 4.04 1.73 -0.63
CA ASP A 152 5.04 2.08 0.37
C ASP A 152 4.74 3.46 0.99
N ALA A 153 5.18 3.66 2.22
CA ALA A 153 4.99 4.90 2.97
C ALA A 153 6.03 6.01 2.65
N ASP A 154 7.07 5.68 1.87
CA ASP A 154 8.22 6.56 1.58
C ASP A 154 8.22 7.12 0.14
N ILE A 155 7.07 7.07 -0.55
CA ILE A 155 6.95 7.53 -1.94
C ILE A 155 6.94 9.07 -1.99
N ARG A 156 8.14 9.65 -2.17
CA ARG A 156 8.37 11.12 -2.22
C ARG A 156 7.50 11.87 -3.23
N THR A 157 7.20 11.25 -4.37
CA THR A 157 6.41 11.86 -5.47
C THR A 157 4.99 11.30 -5.53
N PHE A 158 4.45 10.83 -4.40
CA PHE A 158 3.15 10.19 -4.37
C PHE A 158 2.06 11.14 -4.89
N ASN A 159 1.31 10.65 -5.88
CA ASN A 159 0.12 11.28 -6.40
C ASN A 159 -0.97 10.20 -6.50
N ARG A 160 -2.19 10.50 -6.06
CA ARG A 160 -3.31 9.55 -6.10
C ARG A 160 -3.55 8.93 -7.48
N HIS A 161 -3.19 9.59 -8.58
CA HIS A 161 -3.30 9.03 -9.92
C HIS A 161 -2.43 7.79 -10.15
N GLN A 162 -1.31 7.66 -9.43
CA GLN A 162 -0.50 6.45 -9.45
C GLN A 162 -1.29 5.28 -8.85
N LEU A 163 -2.04 5.53 -7.77
CA LEU A 163 -2.91 4.55 -7.13
C LEU A 163 -4.13 4.21 -7.99
N ASP A 164 -4.74 5.22 -8.63
CA ASP A 164 -5.84 5.03 -9.59
C ASP A 164 -5.40 4.04 -10.68
N ARG A 165 -4.23 4.28 -11.30
CA ARG A 165 -3.66 3.43 -12.35
C ARG A 165 -3.30 2.04 -11.86
N LEU A 166 -2.77 1.92 -10.64
CA LEU A 166 -2.39 0.64 -10.05
C LEU A 166 -3.62 -0.27 -9.85
N LEU A 167 -4.69 0.30 -9.28
CA LEU A 167 -5.87 -0.48 -8.88
C LEU A 167 -6.91 -0.62 -9.99
N PHE A 168 -6.88 0.22 -11.01
CA PHE A 168 -7.86 0.20 -12.10
C PHE A 168 -8.00 -1.16 -12.81
N PRO A 169 -6.91 -1.86 -13.23
CA PRO A 169 -7.06 -3.16 -13.88
C PRO A 169 -7.75 -4.19 -12.99
N VAL A 170 -7.47 -4.17 -11.68
CA VAL A 170 -8.04 -5.13 -10.73
C VAL A 170 -9.50 -4.80 -10.41
N ILE A 171 -9.78 -3.54 -10.09
CA ILE A 171 -11.10 -3.09 -9.67
C ILE A 171 -12.06 -3.03 -10.87
N ALA A 172 -11.69 -2.37 -11.96
CA ALA A 172 -12.60 -2.08 -13.07
C ALA A 172 -12.60 -3.14 -14.18
N TRP A 173 -11.50 -3.88 -14.36
CA TRP A 173 -11.36 -4.86 -15.46
C TRP A 173 -11.24 -6.31 -15.00
N ASN A 174 -11.31 -6.58 -13.70
CA ASN A 174 -11.26 -7.94 -13.15
C ASN A 174 -9.94 -8.69 -13.45
N TYR A 175 -8.83 -7.99 -13.62
CA TYR A 175 -7.52 -8.65 -13.58
C TYR A 175 -7.23 -9.13 -12.16
N ASP A 176 -6.66 -10.33 -12.03
CA ASP A 176 -6.31 -10.89 -10.71
C ASP A 176 -5.16 -10.14 -10.03
N PHE A 177 -4.30 -9.49 -10.82
CA PHE A 177 -3.10 -8.84 -10.31
C PHE A 177 -2.68 -7.64 -11.17
N SER A 178 -2.14 -6.61 -10.50
CA SER A 178 -1.54 -5.44 -11.13
C SER A 178 -0.32 -5.02 -10.33
N LYS A 179 0.74 -4.62 -11.04
CA LYS A 179 1.99 -4.17 -10.43
C LYS A 179 2.47 -2.89 -11.10
N ALA A 180 2.80 -1.90 -10.28
CA ALA A 180 3.40 -0.67 -10.77
C ALA A 180 4.75 -0.97 -11.45
N PHE A 181 4.93 -0.38 -12.63
CA PHE A 181 6.19 -0.36 -13.34
C PHE A 181 6.57 1.10 -13.60
N TYR A 182 7.82 1.44 -13.26
CA TYR A 182 8.39 2.74 -13.56
C TYR A 182 9.72 2.53 -14.27
N SER A 183 9.95 3.29 -15.34
CA SER A 183 11.26 3.33 -15.98
C SER A 183 12.28 3.84 -14.96
N ARG A 184 13.39 3.12 -14.83
CA ARG A 184 14.53 3.54 -14.00
C ARG A 184 15.54 4.37 -14.79
N ILE A 185 15.13 4.87 -15.96
CA ILE A 185 15.95 5.71 -16.82
C ILE A 185 15.30 7.10 -16.82
N ALA A 186 16.04 8.08 -16.33
CA ALA A 186 15.67 9.49 -16.41
C ALA A 186 16.91 10.33 -16.62
N ASN A 187 16.82 11.44 -17.35
CA ASN A 187 17.94 12.37 -17.56
C ASN A 187 19.24 11.68 -18.04
N ARG A 188 19.12 10.71 -18.96
CA ARG A 188 20.23 9.87 -19.44
C ARG A 188 21.02 9.13 -18.34
N ARG A 189 20.42 8.91 -17.17
CA ARG A 189 20.98 8.15 -16.05
C ARG A 189 20.11 6.95 -15.72
N MET A 190 20.75 5.82 -15.41
CA MET A 190 20.09 4.65 -14.82
C MET A 190 20.08 4.73 -13.30
N TYR A 191 18.93 4.46 -12.70
CA TYR A 191 18.70 4.50 -11.25
C TYR A 191 18.38 3.11 -10.69
N GLY A 192 18.47 2.98 -9.37
CA GLY A 192 18.04 1.79 -8.63
C GLY A 192 19.11 0.71 -8.47
N ARG A 193 18.69 -0.47 -7.99
CA ARG A 193 19.60 -1.54 -7.53
C ARG A 193 20.52 -2.09 -8.63
N VAL A 194 20.06 -2.08 -9.90
CA VAL A 194 20.86 -2.55 -11.05
C VAL A 194 22.10 -1.70 -11.26
N LYS A 195 22.02 -0.37 -11.07
CA LYS A 195 23.20 0.52 -11.14
C LYS A 195 24.29 0.08 -10.15
N ARG A 196 23.92 -0.35 -8.94
CA ARG A 196 24.87 -0.77 -7.90
C ARG A 196 25.55 -2.10 -8.18
N LEU A 197 25.04 -2.89 -9.11
CA LEU A 197 25.66 -4.15 -9.55
C LEU A 197 26.63 -3.93 -10.73
N LEU A 198 26.62 -2.73 -11.32
CA LEU A 198 27.43 -2.35 -12.48
C LEU A 198 28.44 -1.24 -12.13
N LEU A 199 28.63 -0.99 -10.82
CA LEU A 199 29.71 -0.21 -10.24
C LEU A 199 30.67 -1.20 -9.59
#